data_AF-A0A920MVN3-F1
#
_entry.id   AF-A0A920MVN3-F1
#
_cell.length_a   1.000
_cell.length_b   1.000
_cell.length_c   1.000
_cell.angle_alpha   90.00
_cell.angle_beta   90.00
_cell.angle_gamma   90.00
#
_symmetry.space_group_name_H-M   'P 1'
#
loop_
_entity.id
_entity.type
_entity.pdbx_description
1 polymer ?
#
loop_
_entity_poly.entity_id
_entity_poly.type
_entity_poly.pdbx_seq_one_letter_code
_entity_poly.pdbx_strand_id
1 'polypeptide(L)' 'MGARPLTFLDYIANDKLDPKIIEVIVSGMAKACRENDVSLVGGETAEMPDVYLKGEHDLVVSLLALLKKKK' A
#
# COMPACT_ATOMS: atom_id res chain seq x y z
N MET A 1 19.33 -0.14 -6.47
CA MET A 1 19.25 1.33 -6.23
C MET A 1 19.53 1.56 -4.75
N GLY A 2 20.61 2.25 -4.36
CA GLY A 2 21.04 2.39 -2.95
C GLY A 2 20.27 3.44 -2.13
N ALA A 3 18.99 3.66 -2.46
CA ALA A 3 18.16 4.66 -1.83
C ALA A 3 17.59 4.10 -0.52
N ARG A 4 17.50 4.94 0.52
CA ARG A 4 16.83 4.59 1.78
C ARG A 4 15.33 4.84 1.63
N PRO A 5 14.46 3.83 1.79
CA PRO A 5 13.02 4.04 1.84
C PRO A 5 12.62 4.95 3.01
N LEU A 6 11.61 5.79 2.81
CA LEU A 6 11.14 6.74 3.83
C LEU A 6 9.65 6.56 4.12
N THR A 7 8.82 6.62 3.09
CA THR A 7 7.36 6.57 3.25
C THR A 7 6.72 5.62 2.27
N PHE A 8 5.59 5.08 2.69
CA PHE A 8 4.74 4.17 1.94
C PHE A 8 3.32 4.71 1.91
N LEU A 9 2.68 4.66 0.75
CA LEU A 9 1.25 4.90 0.57
C LEU A 9 0.60 3.72 -0.14
N ASP A 10 -0.60 3.35 0.26
CA ASP A 10 -1.39 2.29 -0.36
C ASP A 10 -2.62 2.81 -1.10
N TYR A 11 -3.04 2.06 -2.11
CA TYR A 11 -4.31 2.20 -2.80
C TYR A 11 -4.88 0.81 -3.01
N ILE A 12 -6.08 0.56 -2.47
CA ILE A 12 -6.75 -0.73 -2.53
C ILE A 12 -8.07 -0.57 -3.27
N ALA A 13 -8.23 -1.28 -4.39
CA ALA A 13 -9.46 -1.28 -5.16
C ALA A 13 -10.05 -2.67 -5.30
N ASN A 14 -11.39 -2.78 -5.28
CA ASN A 14 -12.11 -4.04 -5.34
C ASN A 14 -13.56 -3.86 -5.84
N ASP A 15 -14.24 -4.98 -6.14
CA ASP A 15 -15.66 -4.95 -6.54
C ASP A 15 -16.56 -4.51 -5.37
N LYS A 16 -16.22 -4.98 -4.17
CA LYS A 16 -16.88 -4.70 -2.91
C LYS A 16 -15.86 -4.64 -1.79
N LEU A 17 -15.94 -3.60 -0.97
CA LEU A 17 -15.12 -3.46 0.22
C LEU A 17 -15.65 -4.40 1.31
N ASP A 18 -14.89 -5.46 1.60
CA ASP A 18 -15.03 -6.23 2.84
C ASP A 18 -14.03 -5.68 3.88
N PRO A 19 -14.50 -5.01 4.95
CA PRO A 19 -13.62 -4.45 5.97
C PRO A 19 -12.65 -5.46 6.59
N LYS A 20 -13.04 -6.75 6.70
CA LYS A 20 -12.17 -7.78 7.27
C LYS A 20 -11.01 -8.10 6.34
N ILE A 21 -11.25 -8.09 5.03
CA ILE A 21 -10.19 -8.31 4.04
C ILE A 21 -9.25 -7.10 4.04
N ILE A 22 -9.80 -5.88 4.03
CA ILE A 22 -9.00 -4.65 4.08
C ILE A 22 -8.13 -4.59 5.34
N GLU A 23 -8.68 -4.95 6.51
CA GLU A 23 -7.94 -5.00 7.77
C GLU A 23 -6.72 -5.93 7.68
N VAL A 24 -6.87 -7.12 7.10
CA VAL A 24 -5.78 -8.09 6.93
C VAL A 24 -4.69 -7.52 6.02
N ILE A 25 -5.08 -6.90 4.90
CA ILE A 25 -4.16 -6.32 3.92
C ILE A 25 -3.37 -5.17 4.57
N VAL A 26 -4.06 -4.19 5.15
CA VAL A 26 -3.44 -3.01 5.78
C VAL A 26 -2.56 -3.42 6.97
N SER A 27 -2.97 -4.42 7.77
CA SER A 27 -2.15 -4.95 8.86
C SER A 27 -0.86 -5.58 8.36
N GLY A 28 -0.92 -6.30 7.23
CA GLY A 28 0.27 -6.84 6.56
C GLY A 28 1.21 -5.74 6.07
N MET A 29 0.68 -4.71 5.42
CA MET A 29 1.46 -3.55 4.96
C MET A 29 2.10 -2.79 6.12
N ALA A 30 1.36 -2.54 7.20
CA ALA A 30 1.84 -1.87 8.39
C ALA A 30 2.94 -2.66 9.10
N LYS A 31 2.81 -4.00 9.16
CA LYS A 31 3.86 -4.88 9.68
C LYS A 31 5.13 -4.79 8.84
N ALA A 32 5.02 -4.88 7.51
CA ALA A 32 6.16 -4.79 6.61
C ALA A 32 6.85 -3.42 6.70
N CYS A 33 6.08 -2.33 6.78
CA CYS A 33 6.61 -0.98 6.99
C CYS A 33 7.41 -0.89 8.29
N ARG A 34 6.90 -1.46 9.39
CA ARG A 34 7.59 -1.50 10.69
C ARG A 34 8.89 -2.32 10.65
N GLU A 35 8.89 -3.46 9.98
CA GLU A 35 10.08 -4.31 9.85
C GLU A 35 11.20 -3.67 9.01
N ASN A 36 10.86 -2.68 8.18
CA ASN A 36 11.78 -2.02 7.25
C ASN A 36 12.08 -0.55 7.60
N ASP A 37 11.68 -0.07 8.78
CA ASP A 37 11.83 1.33 9.21
C ASP A 37 11.24 2.35 8.20
N VAL A 38 10.08 2.00 7.61
CA VAL A 38 9.34 2.85 6.67
C VAL A 38 8.05 3.31 7.33
N SER A 39 7.69 4.57 7.15
CA SER A 39 6.41 5.08 7.65
C SER A 39 5.29 4.81 6.63
N LEU A 40 4.26 4.07 7.02
CA LEU A 40 2.98 4.05 6.31
C LEU A 40 2.25 5.37 6.60
N VAL A 41 2.21 6.29 5.64
CA VAL A 41 1.75 7.68 5.88
C VAL A 41 0.29 7.92 5.51
N GLY A 42 -0.34 6.96 4.85
CA GLY A 42 -1.74 7.01 4.47
C GLY A 42 -2.04 6.05 3.34
N GLY A 43 -3.31 5.92 3.03
CA GLY A 43 -3.79 5.12 1.93
C GLY A 43 -5.19 5.53 1.52
N GLU A 44 -5.69 4.92 0.45
CA GLU A 44 -7.03 5.15 -0.06
C GLU A 44 -7.69 3.81 -0.46
N THR A 45 -9.00 3.73 -0.30
CA THR A 45 -9.78 2.55 -0.68
C THR A 45 -10.83 2.92 -1.72
N ALA A 46 -11.04 2.07 -2.71
CA ALA A 46 -12.06 2.28 -3.74
C ALA A 46 -12.92 1.02 -3.96
N GLU A 47 -14.23 1.18 -3.77
CA GLU A 47 -15.23 0.20 -4.19
C GLU A 47 -15.71 0.56 -5.60
N MET A 48 -15.47 -0.34 -6.56
CA MET A 48 -15.81 -0.13 -7.96
C MET A 48 -16.48 -1.39 -8.55
N PRO A 49 -17.76 -1.66 -8.19
CA PRO A 49 -18.55 -2.69 -8.84
C PRO A 49 -18.61 -2.36 -10.34
N ASP A 50 -18.41 -3.36 -11.19
CA ASP A 50 -18.31 -3.27 -12.67
C ASP A 50 -16.92 -2.92 -13.24
N VAL A 51 -15.96 -2.47 -12.42
CA VAL A 51 -14.55 -2.35 -12.85
C VAL A 51 -13.79 -3.62 -12.49
N TYR A 52 -13.94 -4.10 -11.26
CA TYR A 52 -13.30 -5.31 -10.77
C TYR A 52 -14.26 -6.50 -10.81
N LEU A 53 -13.72 -7.67 -11.13
CA LEU A 53 -14.47 -8.93 -11.04
C LEU A 53 -14.74 -9.28 -9.58
N LYS A 54 -15.76 -10.11 -9.37
CA LYS A 54 -16.21 -10.45 -8.03
C LYS A 54 -15.10 -11.10 -7.20
N GLY A 55 -14.75 -10.47 -6.08
CA GLY A 55 -13.70 -10.95 -5.17
C GLY A 55 -12.27 -10.66 -5.63
N GLU A 56 -12.07 -9.93 -6.74
CA GLU A 56 -10.74 -9.45 -7.13
C GLU A 56 -10.33 -8.24 -6.30
N HIS A 57 -9.03 -8.13 -6.05
CA HIS A 57 -8.42 -7.05 -5.29
C HIS A 57 -7.19 -6.55 -6.03
N ASP A 58 -7.13 -5.25 -6.26
CA ASP A 58 -5.96 -4.57 -6.83
C ASP A 58 -5.28 -3.73 -5.76
N LEU A 59 -3.98 -3.94 -5.63
CA LEU A 59 -3.15 -3.37 -4.59
C LEU A 59 -2.02 -2.60 -5.25
N VAL A 60 -2.12 -1.27 -5.20
CA VAL A 60 -1.11 -0.37 -5.72
C VAL A 60 -0.43 0.34 -4.56
N VAL A 61 0.88 0.52 -4.66
CA VAL A 61 1.67 1.14 -3.59
C VAL A 61 2.64 2.15 -4.17
N SER A 62 2.85 3.24 -3.43
CA SER A 62 3.86 4.25 -3.75
C SER A 62 4.90 4.30 -2.65
N LEU A 63 6.17 4.13 -3.04
CA LEU A 63 7.31 4.18 -2.14
C LEU A 63 8.19 5.40 -2.45
N LEU A 64 8.31 6.30 -1.48
CA LEU A 64 9.27 7.39 -1.55
C LEU A 64 10.59 6.96 -0.91
N ALA A 65 11.68 7.11 -1.64
CA ALA A 65 13.02 6.80 -1.16
C ALA A 65 14.00 7.94 -1.44
N LEU A 66 14.98 8.10 -0.56
CA LEU A 66 16.02 9.12 -0.67
C LEU A 66 17.35 8.49 -1.04
N LEU A 67 17.99 9.03 -2.09
CA LEU A 67 19.36 8.68 -2.45
C LEU A 67 20.26 9.91 -2.33
N LYS A 68 21.34 9.79 -1.55
CA LYS A 68 22.35 10.85 -1.50
C LYS A 68 23.14 10.86 -2.81
N LYS A 69 23.11 12.00 -3.52
CA LYS A 69 23.94 12.21 -4.71
C LYS A 69 25.42 12.17 -4.29
N LYS A 70 26.22 11.34 -4.96
CA LYS A 70 27.69 11.37 -4.82
C LYS A 70 28.22 12.62 -5.53
N LYS A 71 29.13 13.34 -4.87
CA LYS A 71 29.86 14.46 -5.46
C LYS A 71 30.84 13.95 -6.51
#